data_AF-Q8SVG5-F1
#
_entry.id   AF-Q8SVG5-F1
#
_cell.length_a   1.000
_cell.length_b   1.000
_cell.length_c   1.000
_cell.angle_alpha   90.00
_cell.angle_beta   90.00
_cell.angle_gamma   90.00
#
_symmetry.space_group_name_H-M   'P 1'
#
loop_
_entity.id
_entity.type
_entity.pdbx_description
1 polymer ?
#
loop_
_entity_poly.entity_id
_entity_poly.type
_entity_poly.pdbx_seq_one_letter_code
_entity_poly.pdbx_strand_id
1 'polypeptide(L)'
;MIKKLSEVNYLERRFLASLLLTLFVSYTMRNRTRTHNLLSAVLILYIAFDYRHTAYILASISLNTFLLRYTETSAYMFTVLNIVILYIYKIFGALFEERISGSFDISGVLMLMTIKMCYLGKEYNKRTDTVKDALSYILFIPGLMLGPAPTFRSFMENKYERPKRPPYATFLKALGFLVLFQVLRISIPRSHLLEEDVLLPMRWAYLYLFTVGNRIKFYFAWHFSHGCFAFQNFPDLLNADFMKVELATSVKDLSTYWNVCTGVWLKNCFFVPMKEKSIFWASIGTSAISALWHGINPCYLIMFLSLSASIPIVKENNRLLQSFFPSLFWVLSRIQMLILTTYFSASFFLLSVSDLMYVWRSVYFAGHVFLAFSLAVQIALRPFLPQVGKKNTD
;
A
#
# COMPACT_ATOMS: atom_id res chain seq x y z
N MET A 1 -26.47 8.34 16.27
CA MET A 1 -25.01 8.26 15.95
C MET A 1 -24.22 7.58 17.07
N ILE A 2 -24.34 8.02 18.34
CA ILE A 2 -23.59 7.47 19.49
C ILE A 2 -23.93 5.98 19.79
N LYS A 3 -25.19 5.56 19.62
CA LYS A 3 -25.62 4.14 19.78
C LYS A 3 -25.08 3.17 18.71
N LYS A 4 -24.60 3.68 17.56
CA LYS A 4 -23.90 2.88 16.52
C LYS A 4 -22.39 2.81 16.76
N LEU A 5 -21.85 3.66 17.64
CA LEU A 5 -20.44 3.68 18.06
C LEU A 5 -20.17 2.79 19.29
N SER A 6 -21.21 2.26 19.95
CA SER A 6 -21.08 1.66 21.29
C SER A 6 -20.71 0.18 21.33
N GLU A 7 -20.66 -0.51 20.20
CA GLU A 7 -20.22 -1.92 20.16
C GLU A 7 -19.00 -2.06 19.26
N VAL A 8 -17.83 -1.76 19.82
CA VAL A 8 -16.55 -2.16 19.23
C VAL A 8 -16.55 -3.69 19.17
N ASN A 9 -16.55 -4.24 17.96
CA ASN A 9 -16.62 -5.68 17.75
C ASN A 9 -15.48 -6.36 18.53
N TYR A 10 -15.69 -7.58 19.02
CA TYR A 10 -14.64 -8.39 19.65
C TYR A 10 -13.33 -8.39 18.85
N LEU A 11 -13.39 -8.51 17.52
CA LEU A 11 -12.21 -8.45 16.65
C LEU A 11 -11.51 -7.08 16.64
N GLU A 12 -12.28 -5.99 16.65
CA GLU A 12 -11.75 -4.63 16.75
C GLU A 12 -11.05 -4.40 18.10
N ARG A 13 -11.62 -4.92 19.20
CA ARG A 13 -11.00 -4.87 20.53
C ARG A 13 -9.66 -5.61 20.56
N ARG A 14 -9.59 -6.80 19.96
CA ARG A 14 -8.35 -7.57 19.82
C ARG A 14 -7.29 -6.81 19.04
N PHE A 15 -7.66 -6.21 17.92
CA PHE A 15 -6.74 -5.43 17.09
C PHE A 15 -6.26 -4.16 17.83
N LEU A 16 -7.15 -3.45 18.53
CA LEU A 16 -6.75 -2.30 19.35
C LEU A 16 -5.78 -2.71 20.47
N ALA A 17 -6.05 -3.84 21.14
CA ALA A 17 -5.14 -4.37 22.16
C ALA A 17 -3.76 -4.72 21.58
N SER A 18 -3.70 -5.32 20.37
CA SER A 18 -2.43 -5.62 19.72
C SER A 18 -1.68 -4.37 19.28
N LEU A 19 -2.38 -3.29 18.87
CA LEU A 19 -1.75 -2.00 18.58
C LEU A 19 -1.18 -1.36 19.85
N LEU A 20 -1.91 -1.35 20.96
CA LEU A 20 -1.41 -0.84 22.24
C LEU A 20 -0.17 -1.62 22.71
N LEU A 21 -0.17 -2.94 22.57
CA LEU A 21 1.00 -3.76 22.87
C LEU A 21 2.17 -3.47 21.92
N THR A 22 1.90 -3.29 20.63
CA THR A 22 2.92 -2.89 19.63
C THR A 22 3.57 -1.56 20.01
N LEU A 23 2.76 -0.57 20.42
CA LEU A 23 3.23 0.73 20.89
C LEU A 23 4.09 0.58 22.15
N PHE A 24 3.59 -0.14 23.15
CA PHE A 24 4.27 -0.36 24.42
C PHE A 24 5.63 -1.05 24.21
N VAL A 25 5.67 -2.14 23.44
CA VAL A 25 6.91 -2.87 23.12
C VAL A 25 7.86 -1.98 22.33
N SER A 26 7.36 -1.24 21.32
CA SER A 26 8.19 -0.32 20.53
C SER A 26 8.83 0.79 21.37
N TYR A 27 8.13 1.28 22.40
CA TYR A 27 8.65 2.30 23.32
C TYR A 27 9.61 1.75 24.36
N THR A 28 9.28 0.61 24.97
CA THR A 28 10.00 0.07 26.14
C THR A 28 11.22 -0.75 25.74
N MET A 29 11.15 -1.48 24.63
CA MET A 29 12.24 -2.35 24.24
C MET A 29 13.36 -1.56 23.57
N ARG A 30 14.47 -1.48 24.32
CA ARG A 30 15.75 -0.92 23.88
C ARG A 30 16.59 -2.05 23.31
N ASN A 31 17.14 -1.86 22.13
CA ASN A 31 17.91 -2.87 21.38
C ASN A 31 17.11 -4.10 20.92
N ARG A 32 17.58 -4.67 19.82
CA ARG A 32 17.03 -5.86 19.15
C ARG A 32 17.39 -7.15 19.89
N THR A 33 17.17 -7.22 21.21
CA THR A 33 17.44 -8.46 21.94
C THR A 33 16.56 -9.57 21.38
N ARG A 34 17.21 -10.54 20.74
CA ARG A 34 16.64 -11.43 19.72
C ARG A 34 15.50 -12.31 20.24
N THR A 35 15.56 -12.72 21.51
CA THR A 35 14.59 -13.64 22.13
C THR A 35 13.29 -12.94 22.55
N HIS A 36 13.38 -11.74 23.12
CA HIS A 36 12.21 -10.98 23.57
C HIS A 36 11.38 -10.45 22.40
N ASN A 37 12.03 -10.09 21.28
CA ASN A 37 11.34 -9.69 20.06
C ASN A 37 10.49 -10.83 19.49
N LEU A 38 10.99 -12.07 19.50
CA LEU A 38 10.24 -13.24 19.04
C LEU A 38 9.00 -13.46 19.89
N LEU A 39 9.15 -13.53 21.22
CA LEU A 39 8.02 -13.75 22.13
C LEU A 39 6.97 -12.63 22.03
N SER A 40 7.42 -11.38 21.98
CA SER A 40 6.53 -10.23 21.83
C SER A 40 5.80 -10.24 20.49
N ALA A 41 6.49 -10.60 19.40
CA ALA A 41 5.87 -10.68 18.08
C ALA A 41 4.81 -11.78 18.03
N VAL A 42 5.10 -12.97 18.56
CA VAL A 42 4.14 -14.08 18.64
C VAL A 42 2.93 -13.68 19.47
N LEU A 43 3.14 -13.02 20.61
CA LEU A 43 2.05 -12.55 21.47
C LEU A 43 1.18 -11.49 20.77
N ILE A 44 1.80 -10.52 20.09
CA ILE A 44 1.08 -9.49 19.32
C ILE A 44 0.25 -10.13 18.20
N LEU A 45 0.83 -11.06 17.44
CA LEU A 45 0.11 -11.79 16.39
C LEU A 45 -1.05 -12.62 16.96
N TYR A 46 -0.83 -13.30 18.08
CA TYR A 46 -1.86 -14.08 18.75
C TYR A 46 -3.01 -13.19 19.21
N ILE A 47 -2.73 -12.07 19.85
CA ILE A 47 -3.77 -11.13 20.30
C ILE A 47 -4.53 -10.59 19.08
N ALA A 48 -3.82 -10.15 18.04
CA ALA A 48 -4.43 -9.58 16.84
C ALA A 48 -5.31 -10.58 16.07
N PHE A 49 -4.79 -11.78 15.83
CA PHE A 49 -5.31 -12.69 14.82
C PHE A 49 -5.70 -14.07 15.33
N ASP A 50 -5.51 -14.41 16.61
CA ASP A 50 -5.69 -15.73 17.23
C ASP A 50 -4.70 -16.84 16.82
N TYR A 51 -4.90 -18.03 17.39
CA TYR A 51 -3.98 -19.16 17.30
C TYR A 51 -3.89 -19.76 15.89
N ARG A 52 -4.98 -19.85 15.12
CA ARG A 52 -4.97 -20.51 13.80
C ARG A 52 -4.18 -19.67 12.79
N HIS A 53 -4.49 -18.39 12.76
CA HIS A 53 -3.78 -17.42 11.94
C HIS A 53 -2.31 -17.28 12.36
N THR A 54 -2.04 -17.22 13.66
CA THR A 54 -0.67 -17.14 14.17
C THR A 54 0.12 -18.39 13.78
N ALA A 55 -0.47 -19.58 13.89
CA ALA A 55 0.17 -20.82 13.45
C ALA A 55 0.51 -20.79 11.95
N TYR A 56 -0.39 -20.28 11.10
CA TYR A 56 -0.13 -20.12 9.67
C TYR A 56 1.05 -19.18 9.39
N ILE A 57 1.10 -18.03 10.07
CA ILE A 57 2.22 -17.08 9.94
C ILE A 57 3.53 -17.75 10.39
N LEU A 58 3.53 -18.47 11.51
CA LEU A 58 4.73 -19.15 12.02
C LEU A 58 5.20 -20.27 11.09
N ALA A 59 4.27 -21.02 10.47
CA ALA A 59 4.61 -22.01 9.46
C ALA A 59 5.25 -21.35 8.23
N SER A 60 4.70 -20.22 7.76
CA SER A 60 5.29 -19.43 6.66
C SER A 60 6.69 -18.92 7.01
N ILE A 61 6.89 -18.38 8.21
CA ILE A 61 8.21 -17.92 8.69
C ILE A 61 9.21 -19.09 8.75
N SER A 62 8.76 -20.24 9.24
CA SER A 62 9.61 -21.44 9.36
C SER A 62 10.07 -21.93 8.00
N LEU A 63 9.15 -22.04 7.03
CA LEU A 63 9.47 -22.42 5.65
C LEU A 63 10.45 -21.44 5.00
N ASN A 64 10.16 -20.14 5.09
CA ASN A 64 11.03 -19.10 4.55
C ASN A 64 12.43 -19.12 5.17
N THR A 65 12.51 -19.32 6.48
CA THR A 65 13.78 -19.38 7.22
C THR A 65 14.58 -20.63 6.87
N PHE A 66 13.90 -21.78 6.72
CA PHE A 66 14.51 -23.03 6.28
C PHE A 66 15.14 -22.87 4.89
N LEU A 67 14.39 -22.33 3.92
CA LEU A 67 14.90 -22.06 2.58
C LEU A 67 16.07 -21.06 2.61
N LEU A 68 15.93 -19.96 3.36
CA LEU A 68 17.03 -18.99 3.49
C LEU A 68 18.32 -19.62 4.02
N ARG A 69 18.22 -20.57 4.97
CA ARG A 69 19.36 -21.24 5.57
C ARG A 69 20.01 -22.25 4.62
N TYR A 70 19.20 -23.08 3.97
CA TYR A 70 19.69 -24.30 3.30
C TYR A 70 19.72 -24.20 1.77
N THR A 71 19.05 -23.24 1.15
CA THR A 71 19.00 -23.08 -0.32
C THR A 71 19.53 -21.72 -0.77
N GLU A 72 19.96 -21.59 -2.03
CA GLU A 72 20.35 -20.32 -2.64
C GLU A 72 19.15 -19.66 -3.35
N THR A 73 18.14 -19.32 -2.55
CA THR A 73 16.87 -18.80 -3.07
C THR A 73 17.00 -17.32 -3.43
N SER A 74 16.72 -16.99 -4.69
CA SER A 74 16.75 -15.60 -5.17
C SER A 74 15.59 -14.76 -4.63
N ALA A 75 15.75 -13.43 -4.69
CA ALA A 75 14.71 -12.45 -4.37
C ALA A 75 13.39 -12.69 -5.12
N TYR A 76 13.45 -13.10 -6.40
CA TYR A 76 12.28 -13.40 -7.21
C TYR A 76 11.58 -14.68 -6.77
N MET A 77 12.34 -15.73 -6.47
CA MET A 77 11.78 -16.99 -5.98
C MET A 77 11.09 -16.81 -4.62
N PHE A 78 11.69 -16.04 -3.70
CA PHE A 78 11.03 -15.68 -2.45
C PHE A 78 9.76 -14.86 -2.66
N THR A 79 9.76 -13.94 -3.64
CA THR A 79 8.57 -13.17 -3.97
C THR A 79 7.44 -14.09 -4.43
N VAL A 80 7.71 -14.96 -5.40
CA VAL A 80 6.72 -15.90 -5.93
C VAL A 80 6.23 -16.84 -4.84
N LEU A 81 7.14 -17.43 -4.05
CA LEU A 81 6.78 -18.31 -2.93
C LEU A 81 5.81 -17.63 -1.95
N ASN A 82 6.09 -16.40 -1.53
CA ASN A 82 5.26 -15.71 -0.55
C ASN A 82 3.92 -15.22 -1.14
N ILE A 83 3.86 -14.90 -2.44
CA ILE A 83 2.59 -14.70 -3.14
C ILE A 83 1.78 -15.99 -3.17
N VAL A 84 2.41 -17.14 -3.47
CA VAL A 84 1.74 -18.45 -3.44
C VAL A 84 1.23 -18.79 -2.05
N ILE A 85 2.01 -18.55 -0.99
CA ILE A 85 1.57 -18.71 0.40
C ILE A 85 0.34 -17.83 0.68
N LEU A 86 0.38 -16.55 0.32
CA LEU A 86 -0.77 -15.65 0.46
C LEU A 86 -2.00 -16.18 -0.30
N TYR A 87 -1.81 -16.73 -1.50
CA TYR A 87 -2.91 -17.24 -2.33
C TYR A 87 -3.48 -18.54 -1.76
N ILE A 88 -2.65 -19.44 -1.26
CA ILE A 88 -3.10 -20.64 -0.54
C ILE A 88 -3.96 -20.23 0.66
N TYR A 89 -3.51 -19.23 1.44
CA TYR A 89 -4.31 -18.68 2.55
C TYR A 89 -5.65 -18.12 2.07
N LYS A 90 -5.66 -17.33 0.97
CA LYS A 90 -6.89 -16.72 0.44
C LYS A 90 -7.88 -17.71 -0.16
N ILE A 91 -7.41 -18.77 -0.82
CA ILE A 91 -8.25 -19.77 -1.49
C ILE A 91 -8.72 -20.83 -0.50
N PHE A 92 -7.79 -21.43 0.23
CA PHE A 92 -8.05 -22.61 1.06
C PHE A 92 -8.26 -22.27 2.52
N GLY A 93 -7.96 -21.05 2.94
CA GLY A 93 -8.02 -20.78 4.36
C GLY A 93 -9.43 -20.86 4.94
N ALA A 94 -10.47 -20.65 4.13
CA ALA A 94 -11.86 -20.82 4.56
C ALA A 94 -12.13 -22.24 5.10
N LEU A 95 -11.33 -23.23 4.70
CA LEU A 95 -11.39 -24.61 5.21
C LEU A 95 -10.98 -24.73 6.68
N PHE A 96 -10.18 -23.80 7.20
CA PHE A 96 -9.71 -23.82 8.59
C PHE A 96 -10.09 -22.55 9.37
N GLU A 97 -10.63 -21.53 8.73
CA GLU A 97 -11.02 -20.27 9.36
C GLU A 97 -12.06 -19.50 8.54
N GLU A 98 -13.28 -19.36 9.07
CA GLU A 98 -14.40 -18.71 8.37
C GLU A 98 -14.22 -17.19 8.20
N ARG A 99 -13.33 -16.55 8.96
CA ARG A 99 -13.11 -15.08 8.93
C ARG A 99 -12.24 -14.59 7.77
N ILE A 100 -11.95 -15.43 6.78
CA ILE A 100 -11.10 -15.06 5.65
C ILE A 100 -11.82 -14.11 4.72
N SER A 101 -11.08 -13.12 4.20
CA SER A 101 -11.56 -11.95 3.43
C SER A 101 -12.22 -10.83 4.24
N GLY A 102 -12.24 -10.92 5.56
CA GLY A 102 -12.60 -9.81 6.46
C GLY A 102 -11.51 -8.74 6.61
N SER A 103 -11.84 -7.59 7.22
CA SER A 103 -10.91 -6.48 7.48
C SER A 103 -9.79 -6.79 8.49
N PHE A 104 -9.85 -7.95 9.17
CA PHE A 104 -8.94 -8.37 10.24
C PHE A 104 -8.23 -9.70 9.92
N ASP A 105 -8.06 -10.03 8.65
CA ASP A 105 -7.33 -11.22 8.22
C ASP A 105 -5.79 -10.98 8.20
N ILE A 106 -4.99 -12.05 8.06
CA ILE A 106 -3.51 -11.95 8.09
C ILE A 106 -2.85 -11.54 6.78
N SER A 107 -3.63 -11.15 5.77
CA SER A 107 -3.09 -10.87 4.44
C SER A 107 -2.05 -9.76 4.48
N GLY A 108 -2.27 -8.72 5.28
CA GLY A 108 -1.29 -7.64 5.46
C GLY A 108 0.06 -8.14 5.97
N VAL A 109 0.08 -9.10 6.90
CA VAL A 109 1.31 -9.69 7.45
C VAL A 109 2.02 -10.52 6.36
N LEU A 110 1.28 -11.36 5.63
CA LEU A 110 1.84 -12.19 4.56
C LEU A 110 2.35 -11.33 3.39
N MET A 111 1.65 -10.25 3.06
CA MET A 111 2.08 -9.27 2.07
C MET A 111 3.41 -8.60 2.47
N LEU A 112 3.55 -8.18 3.73
CA LEU A 112 4.82 -7.65 4.23
C LEU A 112 5.92 -8.72 4.24
N MET A 113 5.59 -9.97 4.53
CA MET A 113 6.52 -11.10 4.44
C MET A 113 7.12 -11.22 3.04
N THR A 114 6.31 -11.08 1.99
CA THR A 114 6.80 -11.08 0.59
C THR A 114 7.89 -10.05 0.37
N ILE A 115 7.70 -8.81 0.85
CA ILE A 115 8.69 -7.74 0.69
C ILE A 115 9.96 -8.05 1.49
N LYS A 116 9.80 -8.45 2.75
CA LYS A 116 10.94 -8.77 3.64
C LYS A 116 11.77 -9.93 3.08
N MET A 117 11.13 -10.99 2.61
CA MET A 117 11.80 -12.15 2.04
C MET A 117 12.43 -11.85 0.67
N CYS A 118 11.84 -10.97 -0.13
CA CYS A 118 12.47 -10.46 -1.35
C CYS A 118 13.79 -9.74 -1.04
N TYR A 119 13.80 -8.84 -0.04
CA TYR A 119 15.03 -8.17 0.39
C TYR A 119 16.05 -9.16 0.98
N LEU A 120 15.62 -10.12 1.81
CA LEU A 120 16.52 -11.17 2.31
C LEU A 120 17.13 -11.98 1.15
N GLY A 121 16.34 -12.38 0.15
CA GLY A 121 16.87 -13.06 -1.05
C GLY A 121 17.81 -12.23 -1.92
N LYS A 122 17.89 -10.91 -1.69
CA LYS A 122 18.78 -9.98 -2.41
C LYS A 122 20.00 -9.56 -1.59
N GLU A 123 19.83 -9.37 -0.29
CA GLU A 123 20.79 -8.68 0.59
C GLU A 123 21.39 -9.58 1.67
N TYR A 124 20.78 -10.73 1.98
CA TYR A 124 21.27 -11.64 3.02
C TYR A 124 22.54 -12.35 2.56
N ASN A 125 23.61 -12.20 3.33
CA ASN A 125 24.89 -12.86 3.07
C ASN A 125 25.17 -13.94 4.13
N LYS A 126 25.14 -15.20 3.71
CA LYS A 126 25.38 -16.37 4.59
C LYS A 126 26.73 -16.36 5.32
N ARG A 127 27.72 -15.58 4.86
CA ARG A 127 29.04 -15.46 5.51
C ARG A 127 29.03 -14.49 6.68
N THR A 128 28.18 -13.46 6.65
CA THR A 128 28.18 -12.37 7.65
C THR A 128 26.91 -12.35 8.50
N ASP A 129 25.79 -12.75 7.92
CA ASP A 129 24.47 -12.67 8.53
C ASP A 129 24.02 -14.02 9.08
N THR A 130 23.33 -13.98 10.21
CA THR A 130 22.79 -15.17 10.86
C THR A 130 21.28 -15.30 10.62
N VAL A 131 20.75 -16.53 10.74
CA VAL A 131 19.30 -16.77 10.73
C VAL A 131 18.59 -15.94 11.80
N LYS A 132 19.25 -15.66 12.92
CA LYS A 132 18.70 -14.81 13.98
C LYS A 132 18.53 -13.35 13.53
N ASP A 133 19.39 -12.87 12.64
CA ASP A 133 19.28 -11.52 12.06
C ASP A 133 18.09 -11.44 11.10
N ALA A 134 17.92 -12.47 10.26
CA ALA A 134 16.75 -12.59 9.40
C ALA A 134 15.45 -12.63 10.20
N LEU A 135 15.37 -13.46 11.25
CA LEU A 135 14.20 -13.53 12.13
C LEU A 135 13.93 -12.21 12.86
N SER A 136 14.98 -11.50 13.30
CA SER A 136 14.84 -10.19 13.95
C SER A 136 14.26 -9.13 13.02
N TYR A 137 14.58 -9.21 11.72
CA TYR A 137 14.03 -8.35 10.68
C TYR A 137 12.59 -8.72 10.32
N ILE A 138 12.33 -10.01 10.12
CA ILE A 138 11.00 -10.55 9.80
C ILE A 138 9.99 -10.19 10.90
N LEU A 139 10.37 -10.39 12.16
CA LEU A 139 9.53 -10.19 13.35
C LEU A 139 9.71 -8.80 13.98
N PHE A 140 10.26 -7.84 13.24
CA PHE A 140 10.45 -6.50 13.77
C PHE A 140 9.11 -5.82 14.09
N ILE A 141 8.89 -5.53 15.37
CA ILE A 141 7.59 -5.14 15.95
C ILE A 141 6.92 -3.95 15.24
N PRO A 142 7.60 -2.80 15.00
CA PRO A 142 6.96 -1.65 14.35
C PRO A 142 6.37 -1.96 12.97
N GLY A 143 7.01 -2.86 12.22
CA GLY A 143 6.61 -3.28 10.88
C GLY A 143 6.06 -4.69 10.82
N LEU A 144 5.52 -5.22 11.92
CA LEU A 144 5.00 -6.59 12.00
C LEU A 144 3.64 -6.72 11.31
N MET A 145 2.71 -5.80 11.57
CA MET A 145 1.32 -5.89 11.10
C MET A 145 0.96 -4.87 10.00
N LEU A 146 1.39 -3.62 10.15
CA LEU A 146 0.88 -2.50 9.33
C LEU A 146 1.88 -2.00 8.26
N GLY A 147 3.14 -2.43 8.33
CA GLY A 147 4.25 -1.86 7.54
C GLY A 147 4.56 -0.41 7.95
N PRO A 148 5.65 0.21 7.46
CA PRO A 148 6.46 -0.14 6.30
C PRO A 148 7.45 -1.31 6.49
N ALA A 149 8.03 -1.76 5.37
CA ALA A 149 9.15 -2.70 5.34
C ALA A 149 10.40 -2.00 4.78
N PRO A 150 11.36 -1.56 5.62
CA PRO A 150 12.66 -1.06 5.15
C PRO A 150 13.45 -2.19 4.49
N THR A 151 14.57 -1.89 3.82
CA THR A 151 15.46 -2.94 3.30
C THR A 151 16.12 -3.71 4.44
N PHE A 152 16.59 -4.93 4.18
CA PHE A 152 17.28 -5.73 5.20
C PHE A 152 18.59 -5.04 5.61
N ARG A 153 19.31 -4.46 4.65
CA ARG A 153 20.57 -3.74 4.90
C ARG A 153 20.36 -2.48 5.72
N SER A 154 19.37 -1.65 5.36
CA SER A 154 19.01 -0.47 6.14
C SER A 154 18.57 -0.84 7.56
N PHE A 155 17.84 -1.95 7.70
CA PHE A 155 17.55 -2.50 9.02
C PHE A 155 18.84 -2.84 9.75
N MET A 156 19.75 -3.66 9.21
CA MET A 156 20.97 -4.09 9.91
C MET A 156 21.91 -2.94 10.26
N GLU A 157 21.99 -1.90 9.43
CA GLU A 157 22.84 -0.72 9.65
C GLU A 157 22.28 0.26 10.68
N ASN A 158 20.97 0.28 10.89
CA ASN A 158 20.36 1.15 11.88
C ASN A 158 20.83 0.79 13.29
N LYS A 159 21.60 1.69 13.91
CA LYS A 159 22.01 1.61 15.31
C LYS A 159 20.88 2.15 16.17
N TYR A 160 20.48 1.39 17.19
CA TYR A 160 19.46 1.87 18.11
C TYR A 160 19.97 3.08 18.86
N GLU A 161 19.28 4.21 18.69
CA GLU A 161 19.47 5.41 19.48
C GLU A 161 18.09 5.86 19.98
N ARG A 162 18.02 6.23 21.26
CA ARG A 162 16.76 6.71 21.82
C ARG A 162 16.40 8.03 21.14
N PRO A 163 15.18 8.21 20.61
CA PRO A 163 14.82 9.47 19.99
C PRO A 163 14.88 10.60 21.01
N LYS A 164 15.43 11.75 20.61
CA LYS A 164 15.56 12.94 21.47
C LYS A 164 14.20 13.42 22.00
N ARG A 165 13.14 13.23 21.22
CA ARG A 165 11.75 13.57 21.59
C ARG A 165 10.81 12.45 21.14
N PRO A 166 9.86 12.02 21.98
CA PRO A 166 8.81 11.09 21.55
C PRO A 166 7.97 11.69 20.41
N PRO A 167 7.52 10.89 19.43
CA PRO A 167 6.78 11.35 18.25
C PRO A 167 5.28 11.58 18.55
N TYR A 168 4.95 12.35 19.60
CA TYR A 168 3.56 12.59 20.04
C TYR A 168 2.67 13.16 18.92
N ALA A 169 3.20 14.09 18.13
CA ALA A 169 2.47 14.68 17.01
C ALA A 169 2.07 13.65 15.95
N THR A 170 2.91 12.63 15.71
CA THR A 170 2.62 11.55 14.77
C THR A 170 1.45 10.69 15.27
N PHE A 171 1.44 10.33 16.55
CA PHE A 171 0.32 9.57 17.13
C PHE A 171 -0.98 10.38 17.18
N LEU A 172 -0.91 11.68 17.45
CA LEU A 172 -2.09 12.55 17.41
C LEU A 172 -2.69 12.63 15.99
N LYS A 173 -1.85 12.76 14.97
CA LYS A 173 -2.29 12.69 13.56
C LYS A 173 -2.92 11.33 13.23
N ALA A 174 -2.29 10.23 13.67
CA ALA A 174 -2.83 8.89 13.48
C ALA A 174 -4.24 8.76 14.10
N LEU A 175 -4.42 9.23 15.34
CA LEU A 175 -5.72 9.24 16.01
C LEU A 175 -6.75 10.09 15.24
N GLY A 176 -6.35 11.26 14.75
CA GLY A 176 -7.20 12.11 13.89
C GLY A 176 -7.68 11.38 12.63
N PHE A 177 -6.78 10.67 11.94
CA PHE A 177 -7.16 9.84 10.79
C PHE A 177 -8.09 8.70 11.17
N LEU A 178 -7.89 8.04 12.32
CA LEU A 178 -8.78 6.98 12.79
C LEU A 178 -10.20 7.52 13.02
N VAL A 179 -10.34 8.66 13.69
CA VAL A 179 -11.64 9.31 13.93
C VAL A 179 -12.30 9.67 12.60
N LEU A 180 -11.56 10.32 11.70
CA LEU A 180 -12.08 10.72 10.39
C LEU A 180 -12.51 9.52 9.55
N PHE A 181 -11.74 8.42 9.56
CA PHE A 181 -12.12 7.17 8.91
C PHE A 181 -13.43 6.63 9.44
N GLN A 182 -13.62 6.58 10.76
CA GLN A 182 -14.86 6.08 11.35
C GLN A 182 -16.07 6.96 10.99
N VAL A 183 -15.90 8.29 11.01
CA VAL A 183 -16.95 9.22 10.58
C VAL A 183 -17.34 8.95 9.12
N LEU A 184 -16.37 8.92 8.20
CA LEU A 184 -16.66 8.70 6.79
C LEU A 184 -17.23 7.31 6.50
N ARG A 185 -16.74 6.26 7.16
CA ARG A 185 -17.26 4.89 7.04
C ARG A 185 -18.75 4.81 7.42
N ILE A 186 -19.15 5.52 8.47
CA ILE A 186 -20.53 5.53 8.97
C ILE A 186 -21.42 6.41 8.08
N SER A 187 -20.92 7.58 7.68
CA SER A 187 -21.68 8.56 6.91
C SER A 187 -21.83 8.21 5.44
N ILE A 188 -20.85 7.51 4.85
CA ILE A 188 -20.80 7.18 3.42
C ILE A 188 -20.65 5.65 3.25
N PRO A 189 -21.69 4.86 3.60
CA PRO A 189 -21.69 3.43 3.34
C PRO A 189 -21.59 3.12 1.85
N ARG A 190 -21.07 1.93 1.54
CA ARG A 190 -20.96 1.38 0.17
C ARG A 190 -22.28 1.45 -0.61
N SER A 191 -23.43 1.33 0.07
CA SER A 191 -24.75 1.35 -0.54
C SER A 191 -25.05 2.64 -1.33
N HIS A 192 -24.53 3.79 -0.90
CA HIS A 192 -24.73 5.07 -1.63
C HIS A 192 -24.12 5.06 -3.04
N LEU A 193 -23.14 4.21 -3.31
CA LEU A 193 -22.58 4.06 -4.65
C LEU A 193 -23.52 3.30 -5.59
N LEU A 194 -24.47 2.53 -5.04
CA LEU A 194 -25.33 1.60 -5.75
C LEU A 194 -26.81 2.03 -5.78
N GLU A 195 -27.15 3.19 -5.22
CA GLU A 195 -28.49 3.79 -5.36
C GLU A 195 -28.79 4.05 -6.84
N GLU A 196 -30.04 4.08 -7.31
CA GLU A 196 -30.36 4.25 -8.75
C GLU A 196 -30.60 5.73 -9.13
N ASP A 197 -31.23 6.51 -8.26
CA ASP A 197 -31.73 7.87 -8.56
C ASP A 197 -30.90 9.00 -7.93
N VAL A 198 -29.59 8.99 -8.15
CA VAL A 198 -28.68 10.02 -7.62
C VAL A 198 -28.15 10.91 -8.74
N LEU A 199 -28.28 12.22 -8.57
CA LEU A 199 -27.74 13.24 -9.49
C LEU A 199 -26.25 13.06 -9.73
N LEU A 200 -25.78 13.31 -10.96
CA LEU A 200 -24.39 13.07 -11.36
C LEU A 200 -23.33 13.78 -10.47
N PRO A 201 -23.49 15.06 -10.05
CA PRO A 201 -22.53 15.67 -9.12
C PRO A 201 -22.48 14.96 -7.77
N MET A 202 -23.63 14.49 -7.28
CA MET A 202 -23.72 13.76 -6.01
C MET A 202 -23.11 12.36 -6.13
N ARG A 203 -23.24 11.69 -7.28
CA ARG A 203 -22.53 10.43 -7.58
C ARG A 203 -21.03 10.59 -7.43
N TRP A 204 -20.47 11.64 -8.03
CA TRP A 204 -19.04 11.94 -7.91
C TRP A 204 -18.64 12.27 -6.48
N ALA A 205 -19.48 12.99 -5.73
CA ALA A 205 -19.23 13.27 -4.32
C ALA A 205 -19.19 11.97 -3.49
N TYR A 206 -20.16 11.07 -3.67
CA TYR A 206 -20.16 9.76 -3.00
C TYR A 206 -18.95 8.92 -3.38
N LEU A 207 -18.60 8.87 -4.67
CA LEU A 207 -17.42 8.13 -5.14
C LEU A 207 -16.13 8.68 -4.55
N TYR A 208 -15.97 10.01 -4.53
CA TYR A 208 -14.83 10.67 -3.92
C TYR A 208 -14.76 10.34 -2.42
N LEU A 209 -15.82 10.62 -1.67
CA LEU A 209 -15.88 10.40 -0.22
C LEU A 209 -15.66 8.93 0.16
N PHE A 210 -16.22 8.00 -0.61
CA PHE A 210 -15.99 6.56 -0.41
C PHE A 210 -14.52 6.18 -0.62
N THR A 211 -13.89 6.66 -1.69
CA THR A 211 -12.50 6.29 -1.99
C THR A 211 -11.51 6.98 -1.05
N VAL A 212 -11.67 8.28 -0.74
CA VAL A 212 -10.81 8.96 0.24
C VAL A 212 -11.03 8.41 1.65
N GLY A 213 -12.28 8.13 2.03
CA GLY A 213 -12.61 7.46 3.29
C GLY A 213 -11.85 6.14 3.43
N ASN A 214 -11.84 5.34 2.38
CA ASN A 214 -11.07 4.10 2.36
C ASN A 214 -9.55 4.30 2.34
N ARG A 215 -9.01 5.40 1.79
CA ARG A 215 -7.58 5.73 1.88
C ARG A 215 -7.17 6.13 3.30
N ILE A 216 -8.04 6.82 4.04
CA ILE A 216 -7.72 7.37 5.37
C ILE A 216 -7.31 6.31 6.40
N LYS A 217 -7.86 5.10 6.32
CA LYS A 217 -7.44 3.99 7.19
C LYS A 217 -5.95 3.63 7.03
N PHE A 218 -5.39 3.80 5.83
CA PHE A 218 -3.96 3.59 5.59
C PHE A 218 -3.11 4.75 6.14
N TYR A 219 -3.59 5.99 6.06
CA TYR A 219 -2.92 7.12 6.71
C TYR A 219 -2.85 6.91 8.23
N PHE A 220 -3.93 6.45 8.87
CA PHE A 220 -3.90 6.02 10.27
C PHE A 220 -2.82 4.96 10.50
N ALA A 221 -2.91 3.82 9.81
CA ALA A 221 -2.04 2.68 10.03
C ALA A 221 -0.55 3.02 9.87
N TRP A 222 -0.20 3.76 8.83
CA TRP A 222 1.18 4.10 8.52
C TRP A 222 1.73 5.26 9.35
N HIS A 223 0.91 6.21 9.81
CA HIS A 223 1.36 7.17 10.81
C HIS A 223 1.57 6.50 12.17
N PHE A 224 0.68 5.59 12.57
CA PHE A 224 0.85 4.83 13.81
C PHE A 224 2.15 4.01 13.79
N SER A 225 2.39 3.27 12.71
CA SER A 225 3.62 2.51 12.56
C SER A 225 4.85 3.42 12.48
N HIS A 226 4.80 4.56 11.77
CA HIS A 226 5.87 5.55 11.74
C HIS A 226 6.27 6.02 13.15
N GLY A 227 5.30 6.29 14.03
CA GLY A 227 5.57 6.60 15.43
C GLY A 227 6.28 5.47 16.18
N CYS A 228 5.91 4.22 15.93
CA CYS A 228 6.57 3.04 16.50
C CYS A 228 8.00 2.86 15.97
N PHE A 229 8.22 3.09 14.68
CA PHE A 229 9.53 3.07 14.03
C PHE A 229 10.45 4.17 14.58
N ALA A 230 9.92 5.38 14.83
CA ALA A 230 10.68 6.47 15.41
C ALA A 230 11.19 6.15 16.84
N PHE A 231 10.45 5.37 17.64
CA PHE A 231 10.97 4.85 18.92
C PHE A 231 12.17 3.92 18.78
N GLN A 232 12.34 3.30 17.61
CA GLN A 232 13.40 2.36 17.28
C GLN A 232 14.48 2.98 16.36
N ASN A 233 14.61 4.31 16.38
CA ASN A 233 15.55 5.09 15.57
C ASN A 233 15.36 4.98 14.05
N PHE A 234 14.11 4.90 13.60
CA PHE A 234 13.77 5.07 12.18
C PHE A 234 12.87 6.30 12.01
N PRO A 235 13.44 7.53 12.07
CA PRO A 235 12.65 8.76 12.07
C PRO A 235 11.98 9.05 10.72
N ASP A 236 12.47 8.49 9.61
CA ASP A 236 12.06 8.88 8.25
C ASP A 236 11.29 7.77 7.50
N LEU A 237 10.67 6.83 8.22
CA LEU A 237 9.86 5.74 7.63
C LEU A 237 8.36 6.07 7.59
N LEU A 238 8.00 7.23 7.06
CA LEU A 238 6.59 7.55 6.78
C LEU A 238 6.17 6.90 5.45
N ASN A 239 5.24 5.94 5.51
CA ASN A 239 4.86 5.16 4.32
C ASN A 239 3.81 5.83 3.44
N ALA A 240 3.13 6.88 3.91
CA ALA A 240 2.36 7.77 3.03
C ALA A 240 2.26 9.20 3.56
N ASP A 241 2.47 10.17 2.67
CA ASP A 241 2.30 11.59 2.95
C ASP A 241 0.92 12.06 2.47
N PHE A 242 0.01 12.28 3.41
CA PHE A 242 -1.39 12.65 3.14
C PHE A 242 -1.52 13.81 2.15
N MET A 243 -0.80 14.91 2.40
CA MET A 243 -0.95 16.13 1.59
C MET A 243 -0.42 15.90 0.18
N LYS A 244 0.72 15.21 0.05
CA LYS A 244 1.32 14.97 -1.27
C LYS A 244 0.56 13.93 -2.09
N VAL A 245 -0.09 12.97 -1.44
CA VAL A 245 -0.95 11.99 -2.10
C VAL A 245 -2.24 12.64 -2.61
N GLU A 246 -2.98 13.34 -1.74
CA GLU A 246 -4.27 13.91 -2.13
C GLU A 246 -4.14 15.16 -3.03
N LEU A 247 -2.97 15.82 -3.06
CA LEU A 247 -2.66 16.95 -3.94
C LEU A 247 -1.73 16.60 -5.10
N ALA A 248 -1.55 15.31 -5.38
CA ALA A 248 -0.68 14.84 -6.46
C ALA A 248 -1.08 15.44 -7.81
N THR A 249 -0.09 15.79 -8.62
CA THR A 249 -0.29 16.38 -9.96
C THR A 249 -0.08 15.40 -11.09
N SER A 250 0.45 14.21 -10.80
CA SER A 250 0.62 13.12 -11.76
C SER A 250 0.53 11.76 -11.08
N VAL A 251 0.35 10.70 -11.86
CA VAL A 251 0.34 9.32 -11.34
C VAL A 251 1.69 8.95 -10.71
N LYS A 252 2.80 9.46 -11.24
CA LYS A 252 4.14 9.26 -10.67
C LYS A 252 4.28 9.95 -9.31
N ASP A 253 3.73 11.15 -9.20
CA ASP A 253 3.72 11.92 -7.95
C ASP A 253 2.93 11.18 -6.87
N LEU A 254 1.71 10.73 -7.23
CA LEU A 254 0.87 9.88 -6.40
C LEU A 254 1.61 8.63 -5.89
N SER A 255 2.22 7.86 -6.79
CA SER A 255 2.92 6.62 -6.42
C SER A 255 4.25 6.84 -5.67
N THR A 256 4.82 8.04 -5.75
CA THR A 256 6.04 8.38 -4.99
C THR A 256 5.74 8.59 -3.52
N TYR A 257 4.55 9.10 -3.19
CA TYR A 257 4.16 9.44 -1.82
C TYR A 257 3.11 8.51 -1.21
N TRP A 258 2.55 7.58 -1.98
CA TRP A 258 1.67 6.53 -1.50
C TRP A 258 2.41 5.19 -1.38
N ASN A 259 2.33 4.56 -0.21
CA ASN A 259 2.94 3.26 0.07
C ASN A 259 4.44 3.22 -0.31
N VAL A 260 5.18 4.21 0.18
CA VAL A 260 6.56 4.55 -0.22
C VAL A 260 7.49 3.34 -0.21
N CYS A 261 7.51 2.55 0.86
CA CYS A 261 8.42 1.41 0.98
C CYS A 261 8.09 0.28 -0.01
N THR A 262 6.80 0.03 -0.27
CA THR A 262 6.39 -0.91 -1.35
C THR A 262 6.77 -0.35 -2.71
N GLY A 263 6.61 0.96 -2.94
CA GLY A 263 7.04 1.63 -4.18
C GLY A 263 8.55 1.51 -4.42
N VAL A 264 9.36 1.68 -3.36
CA VAL A 264 10.82 1.47 -3.42
C VAL A 264 11.17 0.02 -3.70
N TRP A 265 10.51 -0.94 -3.05
CA TRP A 265 10.68 -2.38 -3.31
C TRP A 265 10.38 -2.73 -4.77
N LEU A 266 9.19 -2.34 -5.26
CA LEU A 266 8.77 -2.54 -6.65
C LEU A 266 9.77 -1.91 -7.63
N LYS A 267 10.22 -0.69 -7.34
CA LYS A 267 11.18 0.03 -8.17
C LYS A 267 12.52 -0.70 -8.25
N ASN A 268 13.09 -1.06 -7.09
CA ASN A 268 14.45 -1.58 -6.99
C ASN A 268 14.57 -3.06 -7.38
N CYS A 269 13.50 -3.85 -7.16
CA CYS A 269 13.51 -5.28 -7.44
C CYS A 269 12.95 -5.63 -8.82
N PHE A 270 12.07 -4.81 -9.40
CA PHE A 270 11.37 -5.16 -10.64
C PHE A 270 11.49 -4.09 -11.71
N PHE A 271 11.09 -2.84 -11.43
CA PHE A 271 11.06 -1.80 -12.45
C PHE A 271 12.45 -1.49 -13.01
N VAL A 272 13.46 -1.26 -12.16
CA VAL A 272 14.82 -0.90 -12.59
C VAL A 272 15.46 -2.01 -13.42
N PRO A 273 15.39 -3.30 -13.04
CA PRO A 273 15.84 -4.38 -13.91
C PRO A 273 15.10 -4.49 -15.24
N MET A 274 13.78 -4.22 -15.27
CA MET A 274 12.99 -4.34 -16.51
C MET A 274 13.10 -3.12 -17.43
N LYS A 275 13.35 -1.92 -16.90
CA LYS A 275 13.29 -0.66 -17.67
C LYS A 275 14.35 -0.58 -18.75
N GLU A 276 15.46 -1.33 -18.61
CA GLU A 276 16.55 -1.38 -19.59
C GLU A 276 16.05 -1.85 -20.97
N LYS A 277 15.03 -2.71 -20.99
CA LYS A 277 14.40 -3.18 -22.23
C LYS A 277 13.31 -2.23 -22.72
N SER A 278 12.41 -1.82 -21.83
CA SER A 278 11.34 -0.89 -22.15
C SER A 278 10.72 -0.31 -20.89
N ILE A 279 10.68 1.02 -20.80
CA ILE A 279 10.05 1.75 -19.68
C ILE A 279 8.55 1.42 -19.59
N PHE A 280 7.87 1.31 -20.74
CA PHE A 280 6.44 1.01 -20.78
C PHE A 280 6.14 -0.39 -20.22
N TRP A 281 6.81 -1.41 -20.75
CA TRP A 281 6.61 -2.78 -20.27
C TRP A 281 7.10 -2.97 -18.82
N ALA A 282 8.15 -2.27 -18.41
CA ALA A 282 8.56 -2.25 -17.01
C ALA A 282 7.47 -1.67 -16.10
N SER A 283 6.77 -0.61 -16.54
CA SER A 283 5.65 -0.04 -15.77
C SER A 283 4.47 -1.01 -15.66
N ILE A 284 4.08 -1.64 -16.77
CA ILE A 284 3.00 -2.62 -16.80
C ILE A 284 3.34 -3.85 -15.95
N GLY A 285 4.53 -4.44 -16.14
CA GLY A 285 4.99 -5.59 -15.37
C GLY A 285 5.08 -5.29 -13.87
N THR A 286 5.62 -4.13 -13.49
CA THR A 286 5.69 -3.70 -12.09
C THR A 286 4.30 -3.52 -11.49
N SER A 287 3.36 -2.96 -12.24
CA SER A 287 1.96 -2.77 -11.81
C SER A 287 1.22 -4.10 -11.67
N ALA A 288 1.48 -5.07 -12.56
CA ALA A 288 0.95 -6.42 -12.46
C ALA A 288 1.49 -7.14 -11.21
N ILE A 289 2.79 -7.03 -10.92
CA ILE A 289 3.39 -7.59 -9.69
C ILE A 289 2.79 -6.94 -8.45
N SER A 290 2.57 -5.63 -8.46
CA SER A 290 1.86 -4.92 -7.39
C SER A 290 0.44 -5.46 -7.19
N ALA A 291 -0.31 -5.69 -8.28
CA ALA A 291 -1.66 -6.26 -8.21
C ALA A 291 -1.68 -7.67 -7.64
N LEU A 292 -0.79 -8.55 -8.13
CA LEU A 292 -0.65 -9.92 -7.63
C LEU A 292 -0.25 -9.96 -6.16
N TRP A 293 0.58 -9.02 -5.71
CA TRP A 293 0.94 -8.87 -4.30
C TRP A 293 -0.27 -8.52 -3.41
N HIS A 294 -1.25 -7.78 -3.91
CA HIS A 294 -2.47 -7.46 -3.17
C HIS A 294 -3.47 -8.62 -3.07
N GLY A 295 -3.49 -9.52 -4.06
CA GLY A 295 -4.28 -10.76 -4.00
C GLY A 295 -4.95 -11.13 -5.32
N ILE A 296 -5.81 -12.15 -5.24
CA ILE A 296 -6.43 -12.83 -6.40
C ILE A 296 -7.53 -12.00 -7.05
N ASN A 297 -8.13 -11.04 -6.33
CA ASN A 297 -9.28 -10.30 -6.84
C ASN A 297 -8.90 -9.47 -8.09
N PRO A 298 -9.63 -9.64 -9.22
CA PRO A 298 -9.30 -8.95 -10.48
C PRO A 298 -9.36 -7.42 -10.37
N CYS A 299 -10.10 -6.87 -9.40
CA CYS A 299 -10.17 -5.42 -9.19
C CYS A 299 -8.81 -4.81 -8.83
N TYR A 300 -7.90 -5.57 -8.22
CA TYR A 300 -6.53 -5.10 -8.01
C TYR A 300 -5.84 -4.83 -9.35
N LEU A 301 -5.87 -5.82 -10.25
CA LEU A 301 -5.26 -5.70 -11.58
C LEU A 301 -5.88 -4.55 -12.37
N ILE A 302 -7.21 -4.42 -12.33
CA ILE A 302 -7.93 -3.34 -13.00
C ILE A 302 -7.42 -1.97 -12.52
N MET A 303 -7.34 -1.72 -11.20
CA MET A 303 -6.84 -0.44 -10.70
C MET A 303 -5.39 -0.18 -11.15
N PHE A 304 -4.47 -1.11 -10.88
CA PHE A 304 -3.04 -0.89 -11.09
C PHE A 304 -2.71 -0.72 -12.58
N LEU A 305 -3.31 -1.55 -13.46
CA LEU A 305 -3.10 -1.40 -14.90
C LEU A 305 -3.73 -0.12 -15.44
N SER A 306 -4.92 0.27 -14.98
CA SER A 306 -5.56 1.51 -15.43
C SER A 306 -4.74 2.74 -15.08
N LEU A 307 -4.24 2.83 -13.83
CA LEU A 307 -3.36 3.91 -13.42
C LEU A 307 -2.04 3.89 -14.20
N SER A 308 -1.43 2.72 -14.39
CA SER A 308 -0.19 2.61 -15.19
C SER A 308 -0.38 3.01 -16.65
N ALA A 309 -1.49 2.61 -17.28
CA ALA A 309 -1.81 2.97 -18.66
C ALA A 309 -2.09 4.48 -18.81
N SER A 310 -2.59 5.14 -17.76
CA SER A 310 -2.84 6.58 -17.77
C SER A 310 -1.57 7.44 -17.66
N ILE A 311 -0.44 6.89 -17.19
CA ILE A 311 0.84 7.62 -17.00
C ILE A 311 1.26 8.44 -18.23
N PRO A 312 1.40 7.86 -19.45
CA PRO A 312 1.84 8.62 -20.62
C PRO A 312 0.85 9.74 -20.98
N ILE A 313 -0.45 9.48 -20.90
CA ILE A 313 -1.51 10.44 -21.24
C ILE A 313 -1.50 11.62 -20.25
N VAL A 314 -1.45 11.34 -18.95
CA VAL A 314 -1.39 12.35 -17.88
C VAL A 314 -0.11 13.19 -17.98
N LYS A 315 1.03 12.54 -18.29
CA LYS A 315 2.30 13.25 -18.48
C LYS A 315 2.23 14.24 -19.62
N GLU A 316 1.62 13.86 -20.74
CA GLU A 316 1.47 14.75 -21.89
C GLU A 316 0.43 15.84 -21.63
N ASN A 317 -0.71 15.52 -21.01
CA ASN A 317 -1.66 16.54 -20.54
C ASN A 317 -0.98 17.59 -19.67
N ASN A 318 -0.14 17.18 -18.73
CA ASN A 318 0.59 18.11 -17.87
C ASN A 318 1.55 19.01 -18.65
N ARG A 319 2.20 18.51 -19.72
CA ARG A 319 3.04 19.33 -20.61
C ARG A 319 2.20 20.37 -21.36
N LEU A 320 1.05 19.96 -21.91
CA LEU A 320 0.13 20.87 -22.59
C LEU A 320 -0.43 21.93 -21.64
N LEU A 321 -0.86 21.54 -20.45
CA LEU A 321 -1.32 22.46 -19.42
C LEU A 321 -0.24 23.46 -19.02
N GLN A 322 1.02 23.01 -18.86
CA GLN A 322 2.14 23.89 -18.56
C GLN A 322 2.45 24.87 -19.70
N SER A 323 2.24 24.45 -20.96
CA SER A 323 2.49 25.26 -22.16
C SER A 323 1.39 26.30 -22.41
N PHE A 324 0.12 25.89 -22.34
CA PHE A 324 -1.02 26.75 -22.70
C PHE A 324 -1.62 27.49 -21.50
N PHE A 325 -1.54 26.91 -20.30
CA PHE A 325 -2.19 27.43 -19.08
C PHE A 325 -1.26 27.39 -17.85
N PRO A 326 -0.03 27.96 -17.91
CA PRO A 326 0.96 27.84 -16.84
C PRO A 326 0.47 28.33 -15.47
N SER A 327 -0.34 29.39 -15.43
CA SER A 327 -0.91 29.94 -14.19
C SER A 327 -1.95 29.03 -13.53
N LEU A 328 -2.64 28.20 -14.33
CA LEU A 328 -3.67 27.26 -13.86
C LEU A 328 -3.16 25.82 -13.73
N PHE A 329 -1.91 25.55 -14.11
CA PHE A 329 -1.32 24.22 -14.13
C PHE A 329 -1.57 23.45 -12.83
N TRP A 330 -1.29 24.05 -11.67
CA TRP A 330 -1.43 23.40 -10.37
C TRP A 330 -2.88 23.02 -10.04
N VAL A 331 -3.85 23.81 -10.49
CA VAL A 331 -5.28 23.53 -10.25
C VAL A 331 -5.77 22.46 -11.21
N LEU A 332 -5.50 22.61 -12.51
CA LEU A 332 -5.98 21.70 -13.55
C LEU A 332 -5.36 20.30 -13.43
N SER A 333 -4.05 20.21 -13.16
CA SER A 333 -3.38 18.92 -12.96
C SER A 333 -3.89 18.18 -11.72
N ARG A 334 -4.24 18.90 -10.64
CA ARG A 334 -4.85 18.32 -9.44
C ARG A 334 -6.27 17.86 -9.68
N ILE A 335 -7.10 18.64 -10.38
CA ILE A 335 -8.47 18.23 -10.74
C ILE A 335 -8.43 16.95 -11.59
N GLN A 336 -7.53 16.89 -12.58
CA GLN A 336 -7.31 15.69 -13.37
C GLN A 336 -6.96 14.50 -12.47
N MET A 337 -5.98 14.63 -11.58
CA MET A 337 -5.58 13.53 -10.69
C MET A 337 -6.65 13.15 -9.68
N LEU A 338 -7.43 14.10 -9.17
CA LEU A 338 -8.56 13.86 -8.29
C LEU A 338 -9.60 12.97 -8.97
N ILE A 339 -9.98 13.30 -10.22
CA ILE A 339 -10.94 12.53 -11.01
C ILE A 339 -10.41 11.12 -11.27
N LEU A 340 -9.18 11.01 -11.80
CA LEU A 340 -8.59 9.72 -12.18
C LEU A 340 -8.38 8.80 -10.97
N THR A 341 -7.85 9.34 -9.87
CA THR A 341 -7.60 8.56 -8.65
C THR A 341 -8.91 8.12 -8.04
N THR A 342 -9.91 8.99 -7.96
CA THR A 342 -11.27 8.64 -7.47
C THR A 342 -11.90 7.55 -8.32
N TYR A 343 -11.86 7.70 -9.64
CA TYR A 343 -12.49 6.78 -10.58
C TYR A 343 -11.84 5.39 -10.60
N PHE A 344 -10.51 5.32 -10.71
CA PHE A 344 -9.81 4.04 -10.83
C PHE A 344 -9.58 3.35 -9.49
N SER A 345 -9.35 4.09 -8.40
CA SER A 345 -9.16 3.47 -7.07
C SER A 345 -10.45 2.86 -6.49
N ALA A 346 -11.62 3.25 -7.00
CA ALA A 346 -12.89 2.62 -6.66
C ALA A 346 -12.84 1.09 -6.86
N SER A 347 -12.15 0.63 -7.90
CA SER A 347 -11.92 -0.80 -8.17
C SER A 347 -11.29 -1.51 -6.97
N PHE A 348 -10.21 -0.97 -6.43
CA PHE A 348 -9.48 -1.55 -5.29
C PHE A 348 -10.31 -1.62 -4.01
N PHE A 349 -11.25 -0.69 -3.81
CA PHE A 349 -12.05 -0.64 -2.60
C PHE A 349 -13.38 -1.40 -2.69
N LEU A 350 -13.95 -1.52 -3.89
CA LEU A 350 -15.19 -2.29 -4.09
C LEU A 350 -14.95 -3.80 -4.08
N LEU A 351 -13.83 -4.27 -4.64
CA LEU A 351 -13.48 -5.70 -4.74
C LEU A 351 -14.59 -6.57 -5.36
N SER A 352 -15.45 -5.97 -6.18
CA SER A 352 -16.51 -6.62 -6.94
C SER A 352 -16.54 -6.03 -8.34
N VAL A 353 -16.35 -6.87 -9.36
CA VAL A 353 -16.36 -6.40 -10.76
C VAL A 353 -17.75 -5.95 -11.18
N SER A 354 -18.82 -6.62 -10.72
CA SER A 354 -20.20 -6.20 -11.03
C SER A 354 -20.49 -4.81 -10.47
N ASP A 355 -20.15 -4.57 -9.21
CA ASP A 355 -20.41 -3.27 -8.56
C ASP A 355 -19.55 -2.18 -9.18
N LEU A 356 -18.30 -2.49 -9.51
CA LEU A 356 -17.41 -1.56 -10.22
C LEU A 356 -18.00 -1.16 -11.57
N MET A 357 -18.50 -2.13 -12.35
CA MET A 357 -19.12 -1.87 -13.63
C MET A 357 -20.40 -1.05 -13.50
N TYR A 358 -21.22 -1.32 -12.47
CA TYR A 358 -22.38 -0.50 -12.15
C TYR A 358 -21.98 0.94 -11.85
N VAL A 359 -21.01 1.13 -10.95
CA VAL A 359 -20.52 2.47 -10.57
C VAL A 359 -19.95 3.20 -11.78
N TRP A 360 -19.11 2.56 -12.59
CA TRP A 360 -18.56 3.16 -13.80
C TRP A 360 -19.63 3.51 -14.83
N ARG A 361 -20.66 2.68 -15.02
CA ARG A 361 -21.80 2.99 -15.89
C ARG A 361 -22.58 4.20 -15.37
N SER A 362 -22.78 4.30 -14.05
CA SER A 362 -23.52 5.42 -13.42
C SER A 362 -22.82 6.77 -13.59
N VAL A 363 -21.51 6.78 -13.84
CA VAL A 363 -20.73 7.98 -14.18
C VAL A 363 -20.25 7.97 -15.63
N TYR A 364 -20.96 7.25 -16.52
CA TYR A 364 -20.75 7.23 -17.97
C TYR A 364 -19.33 6.87 -18.42
N PHE A 365 -18.65 6.00 -17.66
CA PHE A 365 -17.26 5.62 -17.88
C PHE A 365 -16.30 6.83 -17.98
N ALA A 366 -16.62 7.94 -17.32
CA ALA A 366 -15.98 9.23 -17.50
C ALA A 366 -14.44 9.22 -17.39
N GLY A 367 -13.86 8.40 -16.51
CA GLY A 367 -12.39 8.26 -16.44
C GLY A 367 -11.77 7.69 -17.73
N HIS A 368 -12.40 6.70 -18.34
CA HIS A 368 -11.96 6.14 -19.63
C HIS A 368 -12.20 7.12 -20.78
N VAL A 369 -13.38 7.74 -20.82
CA VAL A 369 -13.73 8.75 -21.83
C VAL A 369 -12.74 9.91 -21.79
N PHE A 370 -12.39 10.39 -20.58
CA PHE A 370 -11.40 11.44 -20.39
C PHE A 370 -10.02 11.06 -20.95
N LEU A 371 -9.54 9.84 -20.68
CA LEU A 371 -8.24 9.39 -21.21
C LEU A 371 -8.27 9.23 -22.73
N ALA A 372 -9.33 8.66 -23.29
CA ALA A 372 -9.48 8.51 -24.74
C ALA A 372 -9.55 9.87 -25.45
N PHE A 373 -10.34 10.79 -24.92
CA PHE A 373 -10.42 12.16 -25.43
C PHE A 373 -9.08 12.89 -25.34
N SER A 374 -8.39 12.80 -24.19
CA SER A 374 -7.06 13.39 -24.00
C SER A 374 -6.07 12.86 -25.04
N LEU A 375 -6.06 11.55 -25.28
CA LEU A 375 -5.20 10.93 -26.28
C LEU A 375 -5.51 11.43 -27.70
N ALA A 376 -6.79 11.55 -28.07
CA ALA A 376 -7.19 12.08 -29.37
C ALA A 376 -6.73 13.53 -29.57
N VAL A 377 -6.91 14.39 -28.55
CA VAL A 377 -6.43 15.77 -28.55
C VAL A 377 -4.91 15.83 -28.68
N GLN A 378 -4.17 15.01 -27.92
CA GLN A 378 -2.71 14.95 -28.00
C GLN A 378 -2.22 14.56 -29.40
N ILE A 379 -2.87 13.60 -30.05
CA ILE A 379 -2.55 13.18 -31.42
C ILE A 379 -2.82 14.33 -32.40
N ALA A 380 -3.97 15.01 -32.27
CA ALA A 380 -4.34 16.13 -33.13
C ALA A 380 -3.40 17.35 -32.96
N LEU A 381 -2.92 17.60 -31.73
CA LEU A 381 -2.00 18.71 -31.44
C LEU A 381 -0.54 18.40 -31.77
N ARG A 382 -0.16 17.11 -31.91
CA ARG A 382 1.22 16.68 -32.17
C ARG A 382 1.91 17.39 -33.34
N PRO A 383 1.24 17.69 -34.48
CA PRO A 383 1.86 18.44 -35.58
C PRO A 383 2.18 19.90 -35.26
N PHE A 384 1.47 20.49 -34.30
CA PHE A 384 1.53 21.92 -33.97
C PHE A 384 2.43 22.24 -32.78
N LEU A 385 2.86 21.21 -32.04
CA LEU A 385 3.72 21.36 -30.88
C LEU A 385 5.19 21.37 -31.32
N PRO A 386 6.02 22.29 -30.80
CA PRO A 386 7.44 22.28 -31.07
C PRO A 386 8.03 20.94 -30.64
N GLN A 387 8.63 20.21 -31.57
CA GLN A 387 9.31 18.95 -31.23
C GLN A 387 10.45 19.29 -30.28
N VAL A 388 10.32 18.83 -29.03
CA VAL A 388 11.44 18.88 -28.07
C VAL A 388 12.58 18.12 -28.73
N GLY A 389 13.64 18.86 -29.11
CA GLY A 389 14.79 18.32 -29.79
C GLY A 389 15.26 17.04 -29.09
N LYS A 390 15.45 15.98 -29.88
CA LYS A 390 16.19 14.80 -29.43
C LYS A 390 17.49 15.33 -28.84
N LYS A 391 17.65 15.25 -27.51
CA LYS A 391 18.97 15.36 -26.90
C LYS A 391 19.77 14.22 -27.53
N ASN A 392 20.68 14.55 -28.44
CA ASN A 392 21.70 13.64 -28.90
C ASN A 392 22.45 13.18 -27.66
N THR A 393 22.21 11.94 -27.25
CA THR A 393 23.11 11.21 -26.37
C THR A 393 24.06 10.48 -27.30
N ASP A 394 25.14 11.16 -27.65
CA ASP A 394 26.42 10.49 -27.91
C ASP A 394 26.96 9.88 -26.61
#